data_AF-A0A9P4N060-F1
#
_entry.id   AF-A0A9P4N060-F1
#
_cell.length_a   1.000
_cell.length_b   1.000
_cell.length_c   1.000
_cell.angle_alpha   90.00
_cell.angle_beta   90.00
_cell.angle_gamma   90.00
#
_symmetry.space_group_name_H-M   'P 1'
#
loop_
_entity.id
_entity.type
_entity.pdbx_description
1 polymer ?
#
loop_
_entity_poly.entity_id
_entity_poly.type
_entity_poly.pdbx_seq_one_letter_code
_entity_poly.pdbx_strand_id
1 'polypeptide(L)'
;MSSPSPIPPPNDRRNSRASSTTGLPAPNNLNVASEPSDLLVRRKSRVAKIAPDVHQLEYVQPPDSNLVCLICHSPFDQPVQLACEHYFCRECLEHAWDAQRDDHKTCPTCRRRIDTEREPLPVPRLLETMLDELVVKCPNARSGCNWVDQRVNVESHAMLYCEYAQVECPSHDCRLPISQKDYHKGCLHSTVSCEHCHTSMMKKDLEVSPVVLIYLLVLLRFRDSIGAPEVHLR
;
A
#
# COMPACT_ATOMS: atom_id res chain seq x y z
N MET A 1 15.30 28.01 -4.28
CA MET A 1 15.17 27.27 -3.01
C MET A 1 13.86 27.73 -2.40
N SER A 2 12.80 26.96 -2.60
CA SER A 2 11.43 27.38 -2.28
C SER A 2 10.87 26.41 -1.25
N SER A 3 10.62 26.92 -0.05
CA SER A 3 10.11 26.20 1.12
C SER A 3 8.67 25.69 0.89
N PRO A 4 8.27 24.53 1.43
CA PRO A 4 6.89 24.07 1.33
C PRO A 4 6.00 24.75 2.38
N SER A 5 4.75 25.06 1.98
CA SER A 5 3.71 25.68 2.83
C SER A 5 3.06 24.69 3.81
N PRO A 6 2.49 25.14 4.94
CA PRO A 6 1.96 24.27 5.99
C PRO A 6 0.55 23.71 5.66
N ILE A 7 0.29 22.48 6.12
CA ILE A 7 -1.00 21.78 6.01
C ILE A 7 -1.90 22.17 7.20
N PRO A 8 -3.20 22.47 7.01
CA PRO A 8 -4.10 22.81 8.11
C PRO A 8 -4.65 21.57 8.83
N PRO A 9 -5.04 21.68 10.13
CA PRO A 9 -5.52 20.56 10.93
C PRO A 9 -6.99 20.16 10.63
N PRO A 10 -7.40 18.92 10.97
CA PRO A 10 -8.76 18.43 10.71
C PRO A 10 -9.79 18.98 11.70
N ASN A 11 -11.00 19.17 11.19
CA ASN A 11 -12.11 19.89 11.83
C ASN A 11 -12.98 18.95 12.69
N ASP A 12 -13.00 19.15 14.01
CA ASP A 12 -13.87 18.42 14.95
C ASP A 12 -15.33 18.90 14.83
N ARG A 13 -16.19 18.11 14.19
CA ARG A 13 -17.65 18.34 14.21
C ARG A 13 -18.34 17.39 15.18
N ARG A 14 -18.47 17.89 16.42
CA ARG A 14 -19.39 17.43 17.45
C ARG A 14 -20.82 17.83 17.05
N ASN A 15 -21.72 16.87 16.83
CA ASN A 15 -23.12 17.15 16.51
C ASN A 15 -24.04 16.72 17.66
N SER A 16 -24.71 17.71 18.25
CA SER A 16 -25.73 17.57 19.30
C SER A 16 -27.12 17.30 18.70
N ARG A 17 -27.93 16.55 19.46
CA ARG A 17 -29.34 16.21 19.23
C ARG A 17 -30.28 17.41 19.01
N ALA A 18 -31.31 17.21 18.18
CA ALA A 18 -32.65 17.78 18.37
C ALA A 18 -33.72 16.88 17.68
N SER A 19 -34.90 16.82 18.29
CA SER A 19 -36.02 15.91 18.00
C SER A 19 -37.21 16.61 17.31
N SER A 20 -38.14 15.80 16.77
CA SER A 20 -39.61 16.03 16.57
C SER A 20 -40.04 16.78 15.29
N THR A 21 -41.14 16.52 14.55
CA THR A 21 -42.29 15.57 14.49
C THR A 21 -43.18 15.96 13.26
N THR A 22 -44.14 15.09 12.85
CA THR A 22 -45.32 15.29 11.93
C THR A 22 -45.05 15.18 10.41
N GLY A 23 -45.87 14.57 9.53
CA GLY A 23 -47.13 13.83 9.57
C GLY A 23 -47.47 13.31 8.13
N LEU A 24 -48.27 12.23 8.04
CA LEU A 24 -48.77 11.53 6.83
C LEU A 24 -49.93 12.30 6.11
N PRO A 25 -50.47 11.95 4.90
CA PRO A 25 -50.75 10.59 4.38
C PRO A 25 -50.66 10.33 2.83
N ALA A 26 -50.91 9.07 2.43
CA ALA A 26 -50.95 8.51 1.06
C ALA A 26 -52.35 8.60 0.40
N PRO A 27 -52.49 8.30 -0.92
CA PRO A 27 -53.23 7.07 -1.27
C PRO A 27 -52.83 6.31 -2.58
N ASN A 28 -52.98 4.98 -2.50
CA ASN A 28 -53.42 3.92 -3.43
C ASN A 28 -53.00 3.75 -4.93
N ASN A 29 -52.35 2.58 -5.16
CA ASN A 29 -52.59 1.46 -6.12
C ASN A 29 -52.66 1.67 -7.64
N LEU A 30 -51.79 0.93 -8.37
CA LEU A 30 -52.13 -0.06 -9.42
C LEU A 30 -50.87 -0.87 -9.79
N ASN A 31 -51.07 -2.16 -10.09
CA ASN A 31 -50.03 -3.21 -10.16
C ASN A 31 -49.77 -3.65 -11.62
N VAL A 32 -48.70 -4.42 -11.81
CA VAL A 32 -48.32 -5.28 -12.98
C VAL A 32 -47.41 -4.66 -14.05
N ALA A 33 -46.12 -5.01 -14.01
CA ALA A 33 -45.52 -5.97 -14.95
C ALA A 33 -44.13 -6.40 -14.46
N SER A 34 -43.86 -7.69 -14.66
CA SER A 34 -42.78 -8.51 -14.13
C SER A 34 -41.55 -8.61 -15.04
N GLU A 35 -40.41 -8.94 -14.41
CA GLU A 35 -39.12 -9.51 -14.92
C GLU A 35 -38.01 -8.58 -15.43
N PRO A 36 -36.70 -8.92 -15.28
CA PRO A 36 -36.08 -9.90 -14.38
C PRO A 36 -35.10 -9.25 -13.40
N SER A 37 -34.81 -10.01 -12.34
CA SER A 37 -33.84 -9.68 -11.31
C SER A 37 -32.41 -9.84 -11.85
N ASP A 38 -31.86 -8.81 -12.49
CA ASP A 38 -30.42 -8.78 -12.71
C ASP A 38 -29.73 -8.48 -11.38
N LEU A 39 -29.18 -9.57 -10.84
CA LEU A 39 -28.35 -9.66 -9.67
C LEU A 39 -27.12 -8.76 -9.85
N LEU A 40 -27.27 -7.46 -9.61
CA LEU A 40 -26.18 -6.62 -9.17
C LEU A 40 -25.84 -7.08 -7.76
N VAL A 41 -25.16 -8.23 -7.66
CA VAL A 41 -24.39 -8.60 -6.49
C VAL A 41 -23.41 -7.47 -6.34
N ARG A 42 -23.80 -6.47 -5.54
CA ARG A 42 -22.93 -5.40 -5.09
C ARG A 42 -21.79 -6.10 -4.40
N ARG A 43 -20.70 -6.33 -5.13
CA ARG A 43 -19.48 -6.91 -4.60
C ARG A 43 -19.14 -6.03 -3.42
N LYS A 44 -19.24 -6.57 -2.21
CA LYS A 44 -18.77 -5.86 -1.01
C LYS A 44 -17.29 -5.66 -1.25
N SER A 45 -16.89 -4.45 -1.65
CA SER A 45 -15.50 -4.05 -1.78
C SER A 45 -14.84 -4.33 -0.45
N ARG A 46 -14.11 -5.44 -0.36
CA ARG A 46 -13.32 -5.82 0.81
C ARG A 46 -11.86 -5.68 0.40
N VAL A 47 -11.43 -4.48 0.06
CA VAL A 47 -10.00 -4.22 -0.07
C VAL A 47 -9.45 -4.08 1.33
N ALA A 48 -8.87 -5.16 1.85
CA ALA A 48 -8.02 -5.08 3.02
C ALA A 48 -6.75 -4.34 2.59
N LYS A 49 -6.61 -3.08 3.02
CA LYS A 49 -5.31 -2.42 2.96
C LYS A 49 -4.39 -3.21 3.87
N ILE A 50 -3.46 -3.97 3.29
CA ILE A 50 -2.48 -4.74 4.05
C ILE A 50 -1.55 -3.74 4.70
N ALA A 51 -1.37 -3.85 6.02
CA ALA A 51 -0.46 -2.99 6.75
C ALA A 51 0.98 -3.18 6.21
N PRO A 52 1.79 -2.12 6.14
CA PRO A 52 3.19 -2.23 5.72
C PRO A 52 3.96 -3.19 6.62
N ASP A 53 4.71 -4.11 6.03
CA ASP A 53 5.69 -4.91 6.75
C ASP A 53 6.87 -4.01 7.16
N VAL A 54 7.04 -3.81 8.46
CA VAL A 54 8.08 -2.95 9.02
C VAL A 54 9.49 -3.47 8.74
N HIS A 55 9.68 -4.78 8.54
CA HIS A 55 10.98 -5.37 8.23
C HIS A 55 11.45 -5.06 6.81
N GLN A 56 10.55 -4.64 5.92
CA GLN A 56 10.83 -4.34 4.51
C GLN A 56 10.94 -2.84 4.23
N LEU A 57 10.91 -2.01 5.27
CA LEU A 57 11.03 -0.56 5.12
C LEU A 57 12.46 -0.17 4.72
N GLU A 58 12.55 0.82 3.84
CA GLU A 58 13.83 1.42 3.47
C GLU A 58 14.15 2.55 4.45
N TYR A 59 15.17 2.35 5.27
CA TYR A 59 15.63 3.37 6.22
C TYR A 59 16.51 4.41 5.53
N VAL A 60 16.28 5.68 5.83
CA VAL A 60 17.06 6.79 5.26
C VAL A 60 18.49 6.78 5.77
N GLN A 61 18.66 6.39 7.02
CA GLN A 61 19.97 6.18 7.64
C GLN A 61 20.05 4.75 8.18
N PRO A 62 21.24 4.13 8.17
CA PRO A 62 21.43 2.84 8.82
C PRO A 62 21.01 2.93 10.29
N PRO A 63 20.13 2.04 10.77
CA PRO A 63 19.74 2.00 12.17
C PRO A 63 20.95 1.62 13.05
N ASP A 64 20.97 2.10 14.29
CA ASP A 64 21.97 1.69 15.27
C ASP A 64 21.91 0.17 15.49
N SER A 65 23.05 -0.50 15.52
CA SER A 65 23.16 -1.94 15.80
C SER A 65 22.47 -2.38 17.10
N ASN A 66 22.37 -1.50 18.09
CA ASN A 66 21.68 -1.77 19.36
C ASN A 66 20.15 -1.82 19.23
N LEU A 67 19.60 -1.32 18.11
CA LEU A 67 18.17 -1.33 17.79
C LEU A 67 17.79 -2.47 16.83
N VAL A 68 18.74 -3.33 16.46
CA VAL A 68 18.57 -4.37 15.45
C VAL A 68 18.45 -5.75 16.11
N CYS A 69 17.47 -6.52 15.64
CA CYS A 69 17.28 -7.90 16.07
C CYS A 69 18.37 -8.82 15.50
N LEU A 70 18.97 -9.65 16.36
CA LEU A 70 20.01 -10.60 15.95
C LEU A 70 19.51 -11.79 15.13
N ILE A 71 18.19 -11.96 15.02
CA ILE A 71 17.57 -13.06 14.25
C ILE A 71 17.23 -12.61 12.83
N CYS A 72 16.45 -11.52 12.69
CA CYS A 72 16.05 -11.02 11.37
C CYS A 72 16.99 -9.97 10.79
N HIS A 73 17.94 -9.44 11.57
CA HIS A 73 18.87 -8.38 11.18
C HIS A 73 18.21 -7.06 10.73
N SER A 74 16.97 -6.83 11.16
CA SER A 74 16.23 -5.58 10.97
C SER A 74 15.94 -4.90 12.32
N PRO A 75 15.63 -3.59 12.33
CA PRO A 75 15.18 -2.92 13.55
C PRO A 75 14.02 -3.66 14.21
N PHE A 76 13.98 -3.67 15.54
CA PHE A 76 13.01 -4.47 16.26
C PHE A 76 11.56 -4.13 15.89
N ASP A 77 10.78 -5.17 15.60
CA ASP A 77 9.34 -5.14 15.53
C ASP A 77 8.75 -5.84 16.76
N GLN A 78 7.84 -5.15 17.45
CA GLN A 78 7.28 -5.56 18.74
C GLN A 78 8.34 -6.17 19.68
N PRO A 79 9.38 -5.38 20.05
CA PRO A 79 10.51 -5.88 20.80
C PRO A 79 10.10 -6.52 22.13
N VAL A 80 10.77 -7.60 22.47
CA VAL A 80 10.65 -8.32 23.74
C VAL A 80 12.01 -8.49 24.39
N GLN A 81 12.03 -8.52 25.72
CA GLN A 81 13.23 -8.72 26.52
C GLN A 81 13.16 -10.06 27.27
N LEU A 82 14.26 -10.79 27.29
CA LEU A 82 14.44 -11.95 28.16
C LEU A 82 15.13 -11.53 29.48
N ALA A 83 15.00 -12.34 30.53
CA ALA A 83 15.65 -12.16 31.83
C ALA A 83 17.19 -12.23 31.76
N CYS A 84 17.73 -12.69 30.63
CA CYS A 84 19.16 -12.60 30.29
C CYS A 84 19.56 -11.31 29.57
N GLU A 85 18.67 -10.31 29.54
CA GLU A 85 18.89 -8.98 28.95
C GLU A 85 19.19 -8.99 27.44
N HIS A 86 18.72 -10.02 26.74
CA HIS A 86 18.73 -10.07 25.28
C HIS A 86 17.38 -9.66 24.72
N TYR A 87 17.41 -8.99 23.57
CA TYR A 87 16.25 -8.40 22.91
C TYR A 87 16.03 -9.05 21.54
N PHE A 88 14.77 -9.29 21.20
CA PHE A 88 14.36 -9.89 19.93
C PHE A 88 13.03 -9.29 19.47
N CYS A 89 12.69 -9.41 18.18
CA CYS A 89 11.31 -9.24 17.76
C CYS A 89 10.46 -10.38 18.34
N ARG A 90 9.20 -10.11 18.70
CA ARG A 90 8.29 -11.12 19.25
C ARG A 90 8.21 -12.36 18.36
N GLU A 91 7.85 -12.17 17.09
CA GLU A 91 7.71 -13.27 16.13
C GLU A 91 9.03 -14.01 15.88
N CYS A 92 10.16 -13.30 15.89
CA CYS A 92 11.47 -13.92 15.73
C CYS A 92 11.80 -14.87 16.89
N LEU A 93 11.49 -14.46 18.12
CA LEU A 93 11.70 -15.29 19.30
C LEU A 93 10.76 -16.50 19.31
N GLU A 94 9.49 -16.30 18.98
CA GLU A 94 8.48 -17.35 18.88
C GLU A 94 8.90 -18.42 17.86
N HIS A 95 9.27 -18.01 16.64
CA HIS A 95 9.79 -18.93 15.63
C HIS A 95 11.06 -19.66 16.07
N ALA A 96 11.97 -18.98 16.77
CA ALA A 96 13.18 -19.61 17.28
C ALA A 96 12.88 -20.67 18.35
N TRP A 97 11.85 -20.47 19.17
CA TRP A 97 11.38 -21.44 20.15
C TRP A 97 10.61 -22.59 19.54
N ASP A 98 9.80 -22.36 18.50
CA ASP A 98 9.08 -23.42 17.80
C ASP A 98 10.03 -24.42 17.12
N ALA A 99 11.18 -23.94 16.65
CA ALA A 99 12.23 -24.78 16.08
C ALA A 99 12.94 -25.67 17.14
N GLN A 100 12.83 -25.34 18.43
CA GLN A 100 13.43 -26.12 19.51
C GLN A 100 12.55 -27.32 19.85
N ARG A 101 13.10 -28.52 19.64
CA ARG A 101 12.45 -29.81 19.94
C ARG A 101 12.44 -30.17 21.42
N ASP A 102 13.27 -29.52 22.23
CA ASP A 102 13.36 -29.75 23.66
C ASP A 102 12.16 -29.13 24.38
N ASP A 103 11.75 -29.76 25.48
CA ASP A 103 10.70 -29.23 26.38
C ASP A 103 11.08 -27.86 27.00
N HIS A 104 12.36 -27.49 26.93
CA HIS A 104 12.89 -26.27 27.55
C HIS A 104 13.28 -25.26 26.48
N LYS A 105 12.73 -24.05 26.60
CA LYS A 105 13.11 -22.94 25.72
C LYS A 105 14.39 -22.28 26.18
N THR A 106 15.24 -21.89 25.23
CA THR A 106 16.52 -21.24 25.50
C THR A 106 16.67 -19.93 24.73
N CYS A 107 17.44 -18.99 25.27
CA CYS A 107 17.81 -17.75 24.59
C CYS A 107 18.63 -18.06 23.33
N PRO A 108 18.24 -17.55 22.14
CA PRO A 108 18.99 -17.75 20.89
C PRO A 108 20.44 -17.26 20.93
N THR A 109 20.75 -16.26 21.76
CA THR A 109 22.09 -15.67 21.84
C THR A 109 22.98 -16.35 22.89
N CYS A 110 22.52 -16.46 24.13
CA CYS A 110 23.36 -16.93 25.24
C CYS A 110 23.02 -18.35 25.73
N ARG A 111 22.01 -19.01 25.15
CA ARG A 111 21.54 -20.36 25.49
C ARG A 111 21.08 -20.54 26.94
N ARG A 112 20.86 -19.44 27.69
CA ARG A 112 20.25 -19.50 29.02
C ARG A 112 18.84 -20.07 28.90
N ARG A 113 18.48 -20.96 29.82
CA ARG A 113 17.12 -21.49 29.94
C ARG A 113 16.15 -20.35 30.29
N ILE A 114 14.99 -20.39 29.65
CA ILE A 114 13.93 -19.39 29.80
C ILE A 114 12.81 -19.98 30.64
N ASP A 115 12.26 -19.16 31.54
CA ASP A 115 11.02 -19.49 32.24
C ASP A 115 9.82 -19.01 31.42
N THR A 116 9.22 -19.90 30.63
CA THR A 116 8.13 -19.58 29.70
C THR A 116 6.86 -19.07 30.38
N GLU A 117 6.71 -19.25 31.70
CA GLU A 117 5.58 -18.71 32.47
C GLU A 117 5.77 -17.23 32.82
N ARG A 118 7.01 -16.74 32.80
CA ARG A 118 7.38 -15.36 33.22
C ARG A 118 7.99 -14.53 32.12
N GLU A 119 8.42 -15.16 31.03
CA GLU A 119 9.08 -14.53 29.90
C GLU A 119 8.31 -14.82 28.59
N PRO A 120 8.36 -13.92 27.59
CA PRO A 120 9.17 -12.70 27.54
C PRO A 120 8.61 -11.51 28.34
N LEU A 121 9.49 -10.60 28.74
CA LEU A 121 9.18 -9.34 29.41
C LEU A 121 8.95 -8.20 28.40
N PRO A 122 8.11 -7.20 28.73
CA PRO A 122 7.99 -5.99 27.94
C PRO A 122 9.28 -5.17 27.98
N VAL A 123 9.58 -4.46 26.90
CA VAL A 123 10.75 -3.57 26.84
C VAL A 123 10.48 -2.20 27.48
N PRO A 124 11.54 -1.50 27.94
CA PRO A 124 11.45 -0.10 28.35
C PRO A 124 10.88 0.78 27.24
N ARG A 125 10.03 1.76 27.58
CA ARG A 125 9.42 2.69 26.61
C ARG A 125 10.44 3.45 25.78
N LEU A 126 11.61 3.75 26.36
CA LEU A 126 12.70 4.41 25.65
C LEU A 126 13.12 3.64 24.38
N LEU A 127 13.16 2.30 24.43
CA LEU A 127 13.53 1.49 23.27
C LEU A 127 12.49 1.64 22.14
N GLU A 128 11.20 1.64 22.48
CA GLU A 128 10.13 1.88 21.50
C GLU A 128 10.22 3.28 20.89
N THR A 129 10.43 4.30 21.72
CA THR A 129 10.59 5.69 21.24
C THR A 129 11.78 5.81 20.27
N MET A 130 12.94 5.22 20.61
CA MET A 130 14.10 5.22 19.72
C MET A 130 13.82 4.53 18.38
N LEU A 131 13.04 3.45 18.37
CA LEU A 131 12.67 2.76 17.14
C LEU A 131 11.65 3.57 16.33
N ASP A 132 10.73 4.27 16.99
CA ASP A 132 9.70 5.09 16.35
C ASP A 132 10.27 6.32 15.65
N GLU A 133 11.32 6.90 16.22
CA GLU A 133 12.05 8.05 15.66
C GLU A 133 12.89 7.71 14.41
N LEU A 134 13.09 6.42 14.11
CA LEU A 134 13.83 6.01 12.90
C LEU A 134 13.14 6.54 11.65
N VAL A 135 13.89 7.18 10.76
CA VAL A 135 13.35 7.78 9.53
C VAL A 135 13.38 6.79 8.38
N VAL A 136 12.25 6.59 7.71
CA VAL A 136 12.07 5.62 6.63
C VAL A 136 11.35 6.23 5.43
N LYS A 137 11.48 5.57 4.28
CA LYS A 137 10.71 5.88 3.08
C LYS A 137 9.41 5.08 3.07
N CYS A 138 8.41 5.60 2.37
CA CYS A 138 7.16 4.89 2.11
C CYS A 138 7.44 3.52 1.45
N PRO A 139 6.72 2.44 1.83
CA PRO A 139 6.83 1.13 1.16
C PRO A 139 6.50 1.19 -0.34
N ASN A 140 5.70 2.17 -0.76
CA ASN A 140 5.36 2.42 -2.17
C ASN A 140 6.35 3.36 -2.87
N ALA A 141 7.56 3.57 -2.33
CA ALA A 141 8.57 4.43 -2.95
C ALA A 141 8.96 3.96 -4.36
N ARG A 142 9.06 2.64 -4.56
CA ARG A 142 9.30 2.03 -5.88
C ARG A 142 8.20 2.34 -6.89
N SER A 143 6.99 2.61 -6.43
CA SER A 143 5.84 3.00 -7.26
C SER A 143 5.80 4.50 -7.56
N GLY A 144 6.69 5.30 -6.94
CA GLY A 144 6.79 6.75 -7.14
C GLY A 144 6.39 7.61 -5.94
N CYS A 145 6.13 7.01 -4.77
CA CYS A 145 5.88 7.79 -3.55
C CYS A 145 7.18 8.38 -3.00
N ASN A 146 7.23 9.70 -2.78
CA ASN A 146 8.40 10.38 -2.23
C ASN A 146 8.28 10.69 -0.72
N TRP A 147 7.30 10.08 -0.03
CA TRP A 147 7.08 10.33 1.39
C TRP A 147 8.21 9.71 2.23
N VAL A 148 8.71 10.50 3.18
CA VAL A 148 9.80 10.16 4.10
C VAL A 148 9.48 10.79 5.45
N ASP A 149 9.44 9.98 6.50
CA ASP A 149 9.18 10.44 7.88
C ASP A 149 9.58 9.36 8.89
N GLN A 150 9.29 9.60 10.17
CA GLN A 150 9.42 8.67 11.28
C GLN A 150 8.63 7.37 11.05
N ARG A 151 9.21 6.25 11.51
CA ARG A 151 8.70 4.89 11.34
C ARG A 151 7.27 4.75 11.88
N VAL A 152 6.96 5.41 13.00
CA VAL A 152 5.62 5.41 13.61
C VAL A 152 4.52 5.94 12.67
N ASN A 153 4.87 6.83 11.73
CA ASN A 153 3.90 7.46 10.83
C ASN A 153 3.63 6.64 9.55
N VAL A 154 4.40 5.57 9.31
CA VAL A 154 4.38 4.81 8.06
C VAL A 154 3.04 4.15 7.81
N GLU A 155 2.48 3.49 8.82
CA GLU A 155 1.21 2.78 8.69
C GLU A 155 0.10 3.76 8.33
N SER A 156 -0.01 4.85 9.08
CA SER A 156 -0.96 5.93 8.80
C SER A 156 -0.81 6.49 7.39
N HIS A 157 0.42 6.78 6.96
CA HIS A 157 0.68 7.23 5.59
C HIS A 157 0.23 6.19 4.55
N ALA A 158 0.75 4.97 4.63
CA ALA A 158 0.52 3.94 3.63
C ALA A 158 -0.95 3.55 3.52
N MET A 159 -1.66 3.51 4.65
CA MET A 159 -3.06 3.09 4.69
C MET A 159 -4.04 4.21 4.39
N LEU A 160 -3.78 5.46 4.78
CA LEU A 160 -4.79 6.51 4.70
C LEU A 160 -4.51 7.54 3.60
N TYR A 161 -3.24 7.81 3.32
CA TYR A 161 -2.84 8.98 2.54
C TYR A 161 -2.04 8.66 1.27
N CYS A 162 -1.44 7.47 1.17
CA CYS A 162 -0.55 7.12 0.07
C CYS A 162 -1.32 6.89 -1.24
N GLU A 163 -1.24 7.86 -2.15
CA GLU A 163 -1.79 7.78 -3.51
C GLU A 163 -1.22 6.64 -4.36
N TYR A 164 -0.03 6.15 -4.01
CA TYR A 164 0.65 5.05 -4.70
C TYR A 164 0.36 3.67 -4.09
N ALA A 165 -0.49 3.60 -3.06
CA ALA A 165 -0.90 2.33 -2.47
C ALA A 165 -1.63 1.47 -3.51
N GLN A 166 -1.34 0.17 -3.52
CA GLN A 166 -2.02 -0.77 -4.41
C GLN A 166 -3.39 -1.12 -3.85
N VAL A 167 -4.41 -0.99 -4.68
CA VAL A 167 -5.81 -1.31 -4.38
C VAL A 167 -6.38 -2.20 -5.47
N GLU A 168 -7.44 -2.97 -5.17
CA GLU A 168 -8.10 -3.78 -6.19
C GLU A 168 -8.74 -2.91 -7.28
N CYS A 169 -8.68 -3.38 -8.53
CA CYS A 169 -9.33 -2.72 -9.65
C CYS A 169 -10.86 -2.58 -9.40
N PRO A 170 -11.47 -1.43 -9.74
CA PRO A 170 -12.92 -1.22 -9.59
C PRO A 170 -13.77 -2.03 -10.58
N SER A 171 -13.17 -2.70 -11.57
CA SER A 171 -13.91 -3.42 -12.61
C SER A 171 -14.43 -4.76 -12.08
N HIS A 172 -15.66 -5.10 -12.43
CA HIS A 172 -16.32 -6.32 -11.97
C HIS A 172 -15.54 -7.60 -12.36
N ASP A 173 -14.91 -7.58 -13.53
CA ASP A 173 -14.22 -8.73 -14.12
C ASP A 173 -12.70 -8.66 -13.95
N CYS A 174 -12.19 -7.66 -13.23
CA CYS A 174 -10.77 -7.51 -12.96
C CYS A 174 -10.49 -7.41 -11.45
N ARG A 175 -9.56 -8.22 -10.96
CA ARG A 175 -9.07 -8.19 -9.56
C ARG A 175 -7.59 -7.85 -9.46
N LEU A 176 -7.00 -7.40 -10.56
CA LEU A 176 -5.61 -7.03 -10.58
C LEU A 176 -5.39 -5.71 -9.83
N PRO A 177 -4.22 -5.51 -9.22
CA PRO A 177 -3.94 -4.30 -8.46
C PRO A 177 -3.75 -3.09 -9.37
N ILE A 178 -4.24 -1.94 -8.91
CA ILE A 178 -3.99 -0.60 -9.46
C ILE A 178 -3.50 0.34 -8.36
N SER A 179 -2.85 1.45 -8.72
CA SER A 179 -2.53 2.48 -7.76
C SER A 179 -3.80 3.24 -7.31
N GLN A 180 -3.82 3.72 -6.06
CA GLN A 180 -4.97 4.46 -5.52
C GLN A 180 -5.26 5.74 -6.33
N LYS A 181 -4.23 6.45 -6.84
CA LYS A 181 -4.43 7.62 -7.72
C LYS A 181 -5.14 7.28 -9.03
N ASP A 182 -4.95 6.07 -9.55
CA ASP A 182 -5.53 5.65 -10.83
C ASP A 182 -6.93 5.04 -10.68
N TYR A 183 -7.45 4.94 -9.45
CA TYR A 183 -8.74 4.33 -9.16
C TYR A 183 -9.90 4.89 -9.99
N HIS A 184 -9.90 6.20 -10.22
CA HIS A 184 -10.95 6.88 -11.00
C HIS A 184 -10.85 6.65 -12.52
N LYS A 185 -9.73 6.11 -13.03
CA LYS A 185 -9.51 5.89 -14.47
C LYS A 185 -10.14 4.59 -15.00
N GLY A 186 -10.79 3.81 -14.13
CA GLY A 186 -11.37 2.52 -14.46
C GLY A 186 -10.32 1.41 -14.60
N CYS A 187 -10.64 0.34 -15.35
CA CYS A 187 -9.69 -0.75 -15.57
C CYS A 187 -8.54 -0.33 -16.49
N LEU A 188 -7.31 -0.47 -16.00
CA LEU A 188 -6.08 -0.24 -16.78
C LEU A 188 -5.42 -1.54 -17.27
N HIS A 189 -6.03 -2.69 -16.98
CA HIS A 189 -5.50 -4.02 -17.35
C HIS A 189 -6.03 -4.54 -18.69
N SER A 190 -6.62 -3.69 -19.52
CA SER A 190 -6.92 -4.01 -20.92
C SER A 190 -5.68 -3.80 -21.80
N THR A 191 -5.58 -4.62 -22.83
CA THR A 191 -4.56 -4.46 -23.88
C THR A 191 -5.14 -3.57 -24.97
N VAL A 192 -4.36 -2.57 -25.39
CA VAL A 192 -4.69 -1.71 -26.53
C VAL A 192 -3.66 -1.96 -27.64
N SER A 193 -4.13 -2.04 -28.88
CA SER A 193 -3.30 -2.23 -30.06
C SER A 193 -3.09 -0.90 -30.78
N CYS A 194 -1.87 -0.67 -31.24
CA CYS A 194 -1.58 0.45 -32.12
C CYS A 194 -2.12 0.17 -33.53
N GLU A 195 -2.92 1.07 -34.09
CA GLU A 195 -3.47 0.96 -35.44
C GLU A 195 -2.40 1.07 -36.56
N HIS A 196 -1.17 1.47 -36.23
CA HIS A 196 -0.09 1.68 -37.20
C HIS A 196 0.97 0.58 -37.21
N CYS A 197 1.38 0.10 -36.04
CA CYS A 197 2.40 -0.95 -35.93
C CYS A 197 1.85 -2.29 -35.40
N HIS A 198 0.54 -2.37 -35.16
CA HIS A 198 -0.17 -3.54 -34.60
C HIS A 198 0.40 -4.10 -33.30
N THR A 199 1.30 -3.36 -32.65
CA THR A 199 1.89 -3.74 -31.37
C THR A 199 0.86 -3.52 -30.27
N SER A 200 0.72 -4.53 -29.41
CA SER A 200 -0.23 -4.55 -28.30
C SER A 200 0.47 -4.22 -26.98
N MET A 201 -0.07 -3.27 -26.21
CA MET A 201 0.47 -2.89 -24.89
C MET A 201 -0.65 -2.79 -23.85
N MET A 202 -0.36 -3.01 -22.57
CA MET A 202 -1.36 -2.81 -21.52
C MET A 202 -1.59 -1.31 -21.30
N LYS A 203 -2.85 -0.90 -21.06
CA LYS A 203 -3.22 0.51 -20.86
C LYS A 203 -2.43 1.18 -19.71
N LYS A 204 -2.12 0.43 -18.64
CA LYS A 204 -1.26 0.93 -17.53
C LYS A 204 0.16 1.30 -17.96
N ASP A 205 0.72 0.65 -18.98
CA ASP A 205 2.13 0.82 -19.39
C ASP A 205 2.29 2.01 -20.35
N LEU A 206 1.19 2.53 -20.90
CA LEU A 206 1.18 3.74 -21.72
C LEU A 206 1.49 5.00 -20.90
N GLU A 207 1.22 5.00 -19.59
CA GLU A 207 1.45 6.17 -18.72
C GLU A 207 2.90 6.29 -18.21
N VAL A 208 3.71 5.23 -18.32
CA VAL A 208 5.02 5.14 -17.66
C VAL A 208 6.20 5.37 -18.62
N SER A 209 5.97 5.35 -19.93
CA SER A 209 7.07 5.25 -20.89
C SER A 209 7.26 6.51 -21.74
N PRO A 210 8.29 7.34 -21.47
CA PRO A 210 8.79 8.31 -22.45
C PRO A 210 9.28 7.61 -23.73
N VAL A 211 9.60 6.31 -23.68
CA VAL A 211 9.92 5.51 -24.88
C VAL A 211 8.69 5.33 -25.77
N VAL A 212 7.46 5.27 -25.23
CA VAL A 212 6.22 5.21 -26.02
C VAL A 212 5.95 6.55 -26.70
N LEU A 213 6.16 7.67 -25.99
CA LEU A 213 6.13 9.01 -26.59
C LEU A 213 7.22 9.18 -27.66
N ILE A 214 8.44 8.68 -27.42
CA ILE A 214 9.53 8.69 -28.41
C ILE A 214 9.22 7.76 -29.58
N TYR A 215 8.65 6.57 -29.38
CA TYR A 215 8.24 5.66 -30.46
C TYR A 215 7.13 6.27 -31.31
N LEU A 216 6.13 6.90 -30.68
CA LEU A 216 5.09 7.67 -31.38
C LEU A 216 5.68 8.88 -32.12
N LEU A 217 6.61 9.64 -31.52
CA LEU A 217 7.26 10.78 -32.16
C LEU A 217 8.22 10.35 -33.30
N VAL A 218 8.92 9.23 -33.16
CA VAL A 218 9.79 8.66 -34.20
C VAL A 218 8.93 8.16 -35.37
N LEU A 219 7.82 7.46 -35.10
CA LEU A 219 6.88 7.04 -36.16
C LEU A 219 6.20 8.23 -36.86
N LEU A 220 5.89 9.31 -36.14
CA LEU A 220 5.35 10.53 -36.75
C LEU A 220 6.42 11.33 -37.53
N ARG A 221 7.68 11.35 -37.09
CA ARG A 221 8.81 12.00 -37.81
C ARG A 221 9.24 11.25 -39.08
N PHE A 222 8.99 9.94 -39.18
CA PHE A 222 9.26 9.18 -40.41
C PHE A 222 8.20 9.39 -41.51
N ARG A 223 7.02 9.94 -41.19
CA ARG A 223 6.01 10.27 -42.20
C ARG A 223 6.26 11.59 -42.93
N ASP A 224 7.13 12.46 -42.38
CA ASP A 224 7.53 13.71 -43.02
C ASP A 224 8.83 13.59 -43.83
N SER A 225 9.50 12.42 -43.87
CA SER A 225 10.78 12.22 -44.59
C SER A 225 10.77 11.15 -45.68
N ILE A 226 9.66 10.42 -45.88
CA ILE A 226 9.50 9.59 -47.08
C ILE A 226 8.50 10.30 -47.98
N GLY A 227 9.03 11.20 -48.81
CA GLY A 227 8.32 11.73 -49.96
C GLY A 227 7.79 10.57 -50.81
N ALA A 228 6.54 10.69 -51.22
CA ALA A 228 5.90 9.81 -52.18
C ALA A 228 5.15 10.68 -53.21
N PRO A 229 5.05 10.21 -54.46
CA PRO A 229 5.60 10.91 -55.62
C PRO A 229 4.55 11.73 -56.39
N GLU A 230 5.03 12.75 -57.11
CA GLU A 230 4.26 13.40 -58.18
C GLU A 230 3.89 12.36 -59.25
N VAL A 231 2.62 11.97 -59.27
CA VAL A 231 2.01 11.29 -60.42
C VAL A 231 1.48 12.33 -61.39
N HIS A 232 2.36 12.76 -62.29
CA HIS A 232 1.98 13.33 -63.57
C HIS A 232 1.39 12.20 -64.44
N LEU A 233 0.13 12.32 -64.85
CA LEU A 233 -0.39 11.59 -66.01
C LEU A 233 -1.27 12.54 -66.84
N ARG A 234 -0.89 12.61 -68.11
CA ARG A 234 -1.53 13.32 -69.22
C ARG A 234 -2.91 12.76 -69.54
#